data_AF-A0A7L3NCV1-F1
#
_entry.id   AF-A0A7L3NCV1-F1
#
_cell.length_a   1.000
_cell.length_b   1.000
_cell.length_c   1.000
_cell.angle_alpha   90.00
_cell.angle_beta   90.00
_cell.angle_gamma   90.00
#
_symmetry.space_group_name_H-M   'P 1'
#
loop_
_entity.id
_entity.type
_entity.pdbx_description
1 polymer ?
#
loop_
_entity_poly.entity_id
_entity_poly.type
_entity_poly.pdbx_seq_one_letter_code
_entity_poly.pdbx_strand_id
1 'polypeptide(L)'
;SSPSAPAALRTLPPPVTLGVLHTTRTLHTTREALAPLPPLPEKGGEVRYGLIPEEFFQFLYPKTGVTGPYMLGTGLVLYLLSKEIYVVNHETVASMCILSVIIYAIKKFGGDVAAFADKLNEEKVSKALEVKNEAMKALETAIEEEKKEQWRLEGRSYLFDAKR
;
A
#
# COMPACT_ATOMS: atom_id res chain seq x y z
N SER A 1 38.08 44.14 54.63
CA SER A 1 37.07 44.60 53.67
C SER A 1 37.42 44.03 52.29
N SER A 2 36.57 43.10 51.86
CA SER A 2 36.41 42.56 50.50
C SER A 2 37.61 41.91 49.79
N PRO A 3 37.65 40.57 49.72
CA PRO A 3 38.65 39.83 48.94
C PRO A 3 38.35 39.88 47.44
N SER A 4 39.44 39.84 46.68
CA SER A 4 39.56 39.70 45.24
C SER A 4 38.56 38.71 44.62
N ALA A 5 37.90 39.16 43.55
CA ALA A 5 37.08 38.31 42.68
C ALA A 5 37.91 37.12 42.14
N PRO A 6 37.44 35.88 42.26
CA PRO A 6 38.17 34.74 41.72
C PRO A 6 38.13 34.76 40.19
N ALA A 7 39.32 34.61 39.59
CA ALA A 7 39.61 34.63 38.16
C ALA A 7 38.98 33.47 37.34
N ALA A 8 38.04 32.72 37.91
CA ALA A 8 37.49 31.49 37.33
C ALA A 8 36.24 31.69 36.45
N LEU A 9 35.68 32.90 36.38
CA LEU A 9 34.50 33.20 35.54
C LEU A 9 34.85 33.66 34.11
N ARG A 10 36.13 33.63 33.71
CA ARG A 10 36.58 34.03 32.36
C ARG A 10 36.69 32.87 31.37
N THR A 11 36.50 31.62 31.80
CA THR A 11 36.69 30.43 30.96
C THR A 11 35.41 29.72 30.56
N LEU A 12 34.24 30.31 30.80
CA LEU A 12 32.99 29.74 30.29
C LEU A 12 32.85 30.13 28.80
N PRO A 13 32.71 29.18 27.86
CA PRO A 13 32.37 29.52 26.50
C PRO A 13 31.04 30.29 26.51
N PRO A 14 30.86 31.30 25.63
CA PRO A 14 29.62 32.07 25.59
C PRO A 14 28.43 31.12 25.42
N PRO A 15 27.26 31.40 26.03
CA PRO A 15 26.08 30.59 25.82
C PRO A 15 25.84 30.57 24.31
N VAL A 16 25.87 29.38 23.73
CA VAL A 16 25.59 29.17 22.30
C VAL A 16 24.23 29.81 22.06
N THR A 17 24.24 30.97 21.41
CA THR A 17 23.04 31.71 21.07
C THR A 17 22.12 30.77 20.31
N LEU A 18 20.91 30.59 20.82
CA LEU A 18 19.82 29.74 20.31
C LEU A 18 19.34 30.13 18.89
N GLY A 19 20.13 30.93 18.16
CA GLY A 19 19.87 31.43 16.81
C GLY A 19 20.73 30.79 15.72
N VAL A 20 21.59 29.83 16.05
CA VAL A 20 22.38 29.05 15.06
C VAL A 20 22.03 27.55 15.12
N LEU A 21 20.80 27.21 15.49
CA LEU A 21 20.18 26.05 14.85
C LEU A 21 19.85 26.50 13.44
N HIS A 22 20.84 26.41 12.56
CA HIS A 22 20.60 26.27 11.13
C HIS A 22 19.48 25.24 11.02
N THR A 23 18.28 25.72 10.74
CA THR A 23 17.16 24.93 10.30
C THR A 23 17.67 24.29 9.03
N THR A 24 18.34 23.15 9.17
CA THR A 24 18.46 22.17 8.12
C THR A 24 17.02 21.89 7.79
N ARG A 25 16.50 22.61 6.80
CA ARG A 25 15.24 22.34 6.15
C ARG A 25 15.35 20.85 5.89
N THR A 26 14.59 20.06 6.63
CA THR A 26 14.42 18.65 6.33
C THR A 26 13.79 18.68 4.96
N LEU A 27 14.63 18.72 3.92
CA LEU A 27 14.21 18.46 2.57
C LEU A 27 13.45 17.15 2.71
N HIS A 28 12.18 17.23 2.36
CA HIS A 28 11.21 16.16 2.48
C HIS A 28 11.61 15.08 1.48
N THR A 29 12.74 14.42 1.71
CA THR A 29 13.11 13.13 1.12
C THR A 29 12.34 12.06 1.91
N THR A 30 11.06 12.27 2.13
CA THR A 30 10.15 11.18 2.40
C THR A 30 9.98 10.51 1.05
N ARG A 31 10.60 9.34 0.89
CA ARG A 31 10.44 8.50 -0.29
C ARG A 31 8.93 8.37 -0.55
N GLU A 32 8.43 8.96 -1.64
CA GLU A 32 6.99 9.02 -1.97
C GLU A 32 6.32 7.64 -1.91
N ALA A 33 7.10 6.57 -2.17
CA ALA A 33 6.67 5.18 -2.07
C ALA A 33 6.29 4.70 -0.64
N LEU A 34 6.57 5.49 0.41
CA LEU A 34 6.24 5.17 1.80
C LEU A 34 5.08 6.03 2.34
N ALA A 35 4.46 6.85 1.49
CA ALA A 35 3.25 7.58 1.87
C ALA A 35 2.11 6.57 2.13
N PRO A 36 1.29 6.78 3.17
CA PRO A 36 0.07 5.99 3.37
C PRO A 36 -0.83 6.16 2.15
N LEU A 37 -0.88 5.14 1.29
CA LEU A 37 -1.79 5.12 0.16
C LEU A 37 -3.19 4.77 0.65
N PRO A 38 -4.25 5.35 0.04
CA PRO A 38 -5.60 4.88 0.29
C PRO A 38 -5.69 3.38 -0.04
N PRO A 39 -6.51 2.61 0.70
CA PRO A 39 -6.71 1.20 0.39
C PRO A 39 -7.26 1.04 -1.03
N LEU A 40 -6.83 -0.02 -1.71
CA LEU A 40 -7.36 -0.36 -3.02
C LEU A 40 -8.86 -0.66 -2.92
N PRO A 41 -9.68 -0.23 -3.90
CA PRO A 41 -11.10 -0.57 -3.92
C PRO A 41 -11.27 -2.10 -4.02
N GLU A 42 -12.21 -2.65 -3.24
CA GLU A 42 -12.44 -4.10 -3.15
C GLU A 42 -12.93 -4.71 -4.48
N LYS A 43 -13.64 -3.92 -5.30
CA LYS A 43 -14.17 -4.37 -6.59
C LYS A 43 -13.73 -3.41 -7.70
N GLY A 44 -13.17 -3.97 -8.77
CA GLY A 44 -12.88 -3.24 -10.00
C GLY A 44 -14.15 -2.87 -10.76
N GLY A 45 -14.02 -1.97 -11.74
CA GLY A 45 -15.11 -1.62 -12.65
C GLY A 45 -15.62 -2.84 -13.41
N GLU A 46 -16.92 -2.91 -13.64
CA GLU A 46 -17.53 -4.02 -14.37
C GLU A 46 -17.18 -3.93 -15.86
N VAL A 47 -16.76 -5.06 -16.44
CA VAL A 47 -16.36 -5.16 -17.85
C VAL A 47 -17.16 -6.26 -18.52
N ARG A 48 -17.90 -5.91 -19.57
CA ARG A 48 -18.58 -6.88 -20.43
C ARG A 48 -17.64 -7.40 -21.51
N TYR A 49 -17.77 -8.68 -21.83
CA TYR A 49 -16.97 -9.38 -22.86
C TYR A 49 -15.44 -9.35 -22.61
N GLY A 50 -14.99 -9.00 -21.40
CA GLY A 50 -13.58 -8.92 -21.02
C GLY A 50 -12.82 -7.71 -21.58
N LEU A 51 -13.43 -6.88 -22.42
CA LEU A 51 -12.78 -5.71 -23.05
C LEU A 51 -13.55 -4.40 -22.84
N ILE A 52 -14.88 -4.43 -22.83
CA ILE A 52 -15.69 -3.23 -22.93
C ILE A 52 -16.25 -2.88 -21.54
N PRO A 53 -15.88 -1.73 -20.95
CA PRO A 53 -16.35 -1.36 -19.62
C PRO A 53 -17.85 -1.06 -19.63
N GLU A 54 -18.54 -1.32 -18.52
CA GLU A 54 -19.96 -1.01 -18.34
C GLU A 54 -20.24 0.49 -18.53
N GLU A 55 -19.28 1.35 -18.18
CA GLU A 55 -19.34 2.80 -18.39
C GLU A 55 -19.66 3.18 -19.84
N PHE A 56 -19.15 2.41 -20.82
CA PHE A 56 -19.45 2.63 -22.24
C PHE A 56 -20.93 2.32 -22.56
N PHE A 57 -21.48 1.28 -21.94
CA PHE A 57 -22.90 0.94 -22.07
C PHE A 57 -23.77 2.00 -21.39
N GLN A 58 -23.37 2.47 -20.20
CA GLN A 58 -24.12 3.48 -19.45
C GLN A 58 -24.11 4.85 -20.14
N PHE A 59 -23.02 5.21 -20.83
CA PHE A 59 -22.96 6.41 -21.66
C PHE A 59 -23.96 6.37 -22.82
N LEU A 60 -24.11 5.21 -23.47
CA LEU A 60 -24.99 5.02 -24.64
C LEU A 60 -26.45 4.72 -24.28
N TYR A 61 -26.68 4.19 -23.06
CA TYR A 61 -28.00 3.83 -22.55
C TYR A 61 -29.06 4.95 -22.68
N PRO A 62 -28.82 6.21 -22.26
CA PRO A 62 -29.83 7.27 -22.33
C PRO A 62 -30.20 7.67 -23.77
N LYS A 63 -29.40 7.29 -24.78
CA LYS A 63 -29.62 7.66 -26.17
C LYS A 63 -30.17 6.53 -27.02
N THR A 64 -29.75 5.31 -26.74
CA THR A 64 -29.95 4.16 -27.64
C THR A 64 -30.45 2.91 -26.92
N GLY A 65 -30.69 3.00 -25.60
CA GLY A 65 -31.11 1.88 -24.78
C GLY A 65 -30.03 0.79 -24.66
N VAL A 66 -30.44 -0.38 -24.16
CA VAL A 66 -29.54 -1.53 -23.95
C VAL A 66 -28.98 -2.07 -25.27
N THR A 67 -29.75 -1.99 -26.36
CA THR A 67 -29.36 -2.55 -27.66
C THR A 67 -28.36 -1.67 -28.41
N GLY A 68 -28.28 -0.38 -28.10
CA GLY A 68 -27.42 0.58 -28.79
C GLY A 68 -25.96 0.18 -28.91
N PRO A 69 -25.26 -0.11 -27.79
CA PRO A 69 -23.86 -0.54 -27.82
C PRO A 69 -23.64 -1.82 -28.66
N TYR A 70 -24.60 -2.75 -28.65
CA TYR A 70 -24.51 -3.97 -29.44
C TYR A 70 -24.64 -3.70 -30.93
N MET A 71 -25.60 -2.85 -31.32
CA MET A 71 -25.80 -2.45 -32.71
C MET A 71 -24.64 -1.59 -33.22
N LEU A 72 -24.04 -0.77 -32.36
CA LEU A 72 -22.81 -0.04 -32.68
C LEU A 72 -21.66 -1.02 -32.92
N GLY A 73 -21.44 -1.98 -32.02
CA GLY A 73 -20.37 -2.96 -32.15
C GLY A 73 -20.49 -3.81 -33.42
N THR A 74 -21.67 -4.37 -33.70
CA THR A 74 -21.91 -5.15 -34.92
C THR A 74 -21.82 -4.29 -36.18
N GLY A 75 -22.36 -3.07 -36.14
CA GLY A 75 -22.27 -2.11 -37.23
C GLY A 75 -20.83 -1.70 -37.54
N LEU A 76 -19.99 -1.50 -36.52
CA LEU A 76 -18.57 -1.16 -36.68
C LEU A 76 -17.80 -2.31 -37.31
N VAL A 77 -18.02 -3.56 -36.86
CA VAL A 77 -17.38 -4.74 -37.46
C VAL A 77 -17.79 -4.89 -38.93
N LEU A 78 -19.09 -4.76 -39.24
CA LEU A 78 -19.58 -4.84 -40.61
C LEU A 78 -19.04 -3.70 -41.49
N TYR A 79 -18.90 -2.49 -40.93
CA TYR A 79 -18.32 -1.35 -41.63
C TYR A 79 -16.84 -1.59 -41.97
N LEU A 80 -16.04 -2.10 -41.02
CA LEU A 80 -14.63 -2.42 -41.24
C LEU A 80 -14.43 -3.48 -42.34
N LEU A 81 -15.30 -4.49 -42.37
CA LEU A 81 -15.32 -5.51 -43.42
C LEU A 81 -15.77 -4.93 -44.77
N SER A 82 -16.85 -4.14 -44.78
CA SER A 82 -17.41 -3.54 -46.01
C SER A 82 -16.51 -2.49 -46.63
N LYS A 83 -15.66 -1.82 -45.85
CA LYS A 83 -14.67 -0.85 -46.33
C LYS A 83 -13.29 -1.46 -46.57
N GLU A 84 -13.16 -2.78 -46.45
CA GLU A 84 -11.90 -3.52 -46.60
C GLU A 84 -10.76 -2.97 -45.71
N ILE A 85 -11.10 -2.25 -44.63
CA ILE A 85 -10.15 -1.80 -43.61
C ILE A 85 -9.65 -3.02 -42.83
N TYR A 86 -10.52 -4.03 -42.69
CA TYR A 86 -10.15 -5.35 -42.19
C TYR A 86 -10.26 -6.39 -43.32
N VAL A 87 -9.12 -6.74 -43.91
CA VAL A 87 -9.04 -7.74 -44.99
C VAL A 87 -8.96 -9.14 -44.39
N VAL A 88 -9.85 -10.03 -44.83
CA VAL A 88 -9.88 -11.42 -44.37
C VAL A 88 -8.83 -12.23 -45.11
N ASN A 89 -7.69 -12.48 -44.45
CA ASN A 89 -6.59 -13.31 -44.95
C ASN A 89 -6.47 -14.61 -44.14
N HIS A 90 -5.53 -15.47 -44.53
CA HIS A 90 -5.22 -16.69 -43.76
C HIS A 90 -4.79 -16.38 -42.31
N GLU A 91 -4.14 -15.23 -42.08
CA GLU A 91 -3.77 -14.75 -40.75
C GLU A 91 -4.98 -14.41 -39.86
N THR A 92 -6.09 -13.94 -40.46
CA THR A 92 -7.36 -13.68 -39.75
C THR A 92 -7.93 -14.97 -39.17
N VAL A 93 -7.87 -16.06 -39.94
CA VAL A 93 -8.31 -17.39 -39.49
C VAL A 93 -7.43 -17.89 -38.35
N ALA A 94 -6.09 -17.75 -38.48
CA ALA A 94 -5.17 -18.10 -37.40
C ALA A 94 -5.42 -17.29 -36.12
N SER A 95 -5.67 -15.98 -36.26
CA SER A 95 -6.00 -15.08 -35.15
C SER A 95 -7.27 -15.50 -34.42
N MET A 96 -8.33 -15.89 -35.15
CA MET A 96 -9.56 -16.41 -34.54
C MET A 96 -9.31 -17.71 -33.76
N CYS A 97 -8.49 -18.62 -34.29
CA CYS A 97 -8.10 -19.85 -33.59
C CYS A 97 -7.37 -19.52 -32.28
N ILE A 98 -6.35 -18.66 -32.33
CA ILE A 98 -5.58 -18.26 -31.15
C ILE A 98 -6.48 -17.58 -30.11
N LEU A 99 -7.35 -16.67 -30.53
CA LEU A 99 -8.28 -15.97 -29.64
C LEU A 99 -9.24 -16.93 -28.94
N SER A 100 -9.75 -17.95 -29.64
CA SER A 100 -10.63 -18.97 -29.04
C SER A 100 -9.92 -19.81 -27.97
N VAL A 101 -8.66 -20.18 -28.20
CA VAL A 101 -7.83 -20.89 -27.21
C VAL A 101 -7.56 -20.01 -25.99
N ILE A 102 -7.26 -18.72 -26.19
CA ILE A 102 -7.06 -17.77 -25.08
C ILE A 102 -8.33 -17.64 -24.24
N ILE A 103 -9.50 -17.45 -24.87
CA ILE A 103 -10.78 -17.37 -24.16
C ILE A 103 -11.05 -18.66 -23.37
N TYR A 104 -10.76 -19.81 -23.97
CA TYR A 104 -10.90 -21.10 -23.29
C TYR A 104 -9.97 -21.20 -22.07
N ALA A 105 -8.70 -20.84 -22.22
CA ALA A 105 -7.72 -20.85 -21.14
C ALA A 105 -8.13 -19.92 -19.99
N ILE A 106 -8.57 -18.70 -20.29
CA ILE A 106 -9.05 -17.74 -19.26
C ILE A 106 -10.26 -18.30 -18.53
N LYS A 107 -11.24 -18.89 -19.24
CA LYS A 107 -12.42 -19.48 -18.61
C LYS A 107 -12.11 -20.71 -17.78
N LYS A 108 -11.13 -21.52 -18.19
CA LYS A 108 -10.77 -22.77 -17.53
C LYS A 108 -9.87 -22.54 -16.31
N PHE A 109 -8.85 -21.69 -16.45
CA PHE A 109 -7.81 -21.49 -15.44
C PHE A 109 -7.94 -20.16 -14.68
N GLY A 110 -8.85 -19.26 -15.09
CA GLY A 110 -8.99 -17.95 -14.47
C GLY A 110 -9.34 -18.01 -12.98
N GLY A 111 -10.18 -18.96 -12.57
CA GLY A 111 -10.53 -19.16 -11.15
C GLY A 111 -9.34 -19.61 -10.32
N ASP A 112 -8.56 -20.56 -10.82
CA ASP A 112 -7.38 -21.08 -10.12
C ASP A 112 -6.29 -20.01 -9.97
N VAL A 113 -6.08 -19.19 -11.02
CA VAL A 113 -5.13 -18.08 -11.00
C VAL A 113 -5.58 -16.96 -10.04
N ALA A 114 -6.88 -16.65 -10.00
CA ALA A 114 -7.42 -15.68 -9.04
C ALA A 114 -7.24 -16.16 -7.60
N ALA A 115 -7.62 -17.41 -7.30
CA ALA A 115 -7.43 -17.99 -5.97
C ALA A 115 -5.95 -18.06 -5.56
N PHE A 116 -5.04 -18.27 -6.51
CA PHE A 116 -3.62 -18.22 -6.24
C PHE A 116 -3.12 -16.80 -5.92
N ALA A 117 -3.60 -15.79 -6.64
CA ALA A 117 -3.28 -14.39 -6.37
C ALA A 117 -3.78 -13.94 -4.99
N ASP A 118 -4.99 -14.35 -4.61
CA ASP A 118 -5.58 -14.05 -3.29
C ASP A 118 -4.76 -14.68 -2.16
N LYS A 119 -4.38 -15.96 -2.30
CA LYS A 119 -3.50 -16.65 -1.32
C LYS A 119 -2.17 -15.93 -1.13
N LEU A 120 -1.53 -15.48 -2.22
CA LEU A 120 -0.26 -14.75 -2.12
C LEU A 120 -0.41 -13.41 -1.38
N ASN A 121 -1.57 -12.76 -1.49
CA ASN A 121 -1.83 -11.53 -0.77
C ASN A 121 -2.08 -11.81 0.72
N GLU A 122 -2.91 -12.81 1.03
CA GLU A 122 -3.16 -13.26 2.41
C GLU A 122 -1.88 -13.68 3.13
N GLU A 123 -0.99 -14.44 2.47
CA GLU A 123 0.29 -14.86 3.04
C GLU A 123 1.24 -13.69 3.36
N LYS A 124 1.20 -12.61 2.56
CA LYS A 124 2.01 -11.42 2.83
C LYS A 124 1.46 -10.66 4.03
N VAL A 125 0.14 -10.54 4.12
CA VAL A 125 -0.53 -9.87 5.24
C VAL A 125 -0.33 -10.67 6.52
N SER A 126 -0.47 -11.99 6.49
CA SER A 126 -0.28 -12.84 7.67
C SER A 126 1.14 -12.75 8.22
N LYS A 127 2.17 -12.89 7.37
CA LYS A 127 3.58 -12.74 7.78
C LYS A 127 3.86 -11.36 8.39
N ALA A 128 3.31 -10.30 7.81
CA ALA A 128 3.47 -8.95 8.36
C ALA A 128 2.80 -8.81 9.75
N LEU A 129 1.63 -9.42 9.94
CA LEU A 129 0.93 -9.43 11.22
C LEU A 129 1.65 -10.29 12.26
N GLU A 130 2.19 -11.45 11.87
CA GLU A 130 2.97 -12.33 12.74
C GLU A 130 4.21 -11.60 13.29
N VAL A 131 5.02 -11.00 12.42
CA VAL A 131 6.22 -10.25 12.83
C VAL A 131 5.85 -9.08 13.75
N LYS A 132 4.77 -8.35 13.43
CA LYS A 132 4.28 -7.27 14.29
C LYS A 132 3.86 -7.80 15.66
N ASN A 133 3.10 -8.89 15.71
CA ASN A 133 2.61 -9.48 16.95
C ASN A 133 3.75 -10.05 17.81
N GLU A 134 4.74 -10.68 17.19
CA GLU A 134 5.95 -11.14 17.87
C GLU A 134 6.74 -9.96 18.46
N ALA A 135 6.91 -8.88 17.70
CA ALA A 135 7.57 -7.67 18.19
C ALA A 135 6.81 -7.03 19.36
N MET A 136 5.47 -6.95 19.28
CA MET A 136 4.65 -6.44 20.38
C MET A 136 4.79 -7.30 21.64
N LYS A 137 4.72 -8.62 21.51
CA LYS A 137 4.90 -9.56 22.65
C LYS A 137 6.29 -9.45 23.27
N ALA A 138 7.32 -9.31 22.45
CA ALA A 138 8.69 -9.13 22.94
C ALA A 138 8.82 -7.83 23.75
N LEU A 139 8.22 -6.74 23.27
CA LEU A 139 8.20 -5.46 23.99
C LEU A 139 7.39 -5.52 25.28
N GLU A 140 6.22 -6.18 25.28
CA GLU A 140 5.41 -6.39 26.49
C GLU A 140 6.17 -7.19 27.55
N THR A 141 6.85 -8.26 27.14
CA THR A 141 7.67 -9.09 28.04
C THR A 141 8.79 -8.27 28.68
N ALA A 142 9.49 -7.45 27.90
CA ALA A 142 10.53 -6.56 28.41
C ALA A 142 9.98 -5.54 29.42
N ILE A 143 8.80 -4.97 29.18
CA ILE A 143 8.14 -4.05 30.11
C ILE A 143 7.78 -4.75 31.43
N GLU A 144 7.31 -6.00 31.38
CA GLU A 144 7.01 -6.77 32.59
C GLU A 144 8.26 -7.10 33.40
N GLU A 145 9.36 -7.42 32.74
CA GLU A 145 10.65 -7.67 33.38
C GLU A 145 11.17 -6.40 34.05
N GLU A 146 11.15 -5.25 33.36
CA GLU A 146 11.57 -3.98 33.93
C GLU A 146 10.71 -3.56 35.13
N LYS A 147 9.38 -3.74 35.07
CA LYS A 147 8.49 -3.49 36.22
C LYS A 147 8.82 -4.39 37.41
N LYS A 148 9.14 -5.67 37.16
CA LYS A 148 9.56 -6.59 38.23
C LYS A 148 10.88 -6.15 38.87
N GLU A 149 11.80 -5.60 38.08
CA GLU A 149 13.06 -5.04 38.61
C GLU A 149 12.84 -3.76 39.43
N GLN A 150 12.00 -2.84 38.95
CA GLN A 150 11.60 -1.64 39.70
C GLN A 150 10.97 -2.01 41.05
N TRP A 151 10.05 -2.98 41.07
CA TRP A 151 9.46 -3.51 42.30
C TRP A 151 10.49 -4.09 43.28
N ARG A 152 11.52 -4.79 42.77
CA ARG A 152 12.61 -5.33 43.60
C ARG A 152 13.48 -4.21 44.20
N LEU A 153 13.75 -3.15 43.44
CA LEU A 153 14.50 -1.99 43.93
C LEU A 153 13.73 -1.24 45.01
N GLU A 154 12.43 -1.01 44.81
CA GLU A 154 11.54 -0.42 45.81
C GLU A 154 11.50 -1.28 47.08
N GLY A 155 11.32 -2.60 46.96
CA GLY A 155 11.36 -3.53 48.09
C GLY A 155 12.64 -3.45 48.93
N ARG A 156 13.78 -3.18 48.30
CA ARG A 156 15.06 -2.99 49.00
C ARG A 156 15.07 -1.69 49.81
N SER A 157 14.48 -0.62 49.31
CA SER A 157 14.35 0.64 50.06
C SER A 157 13.49 0.47 51.33
N TYR A 158 12.36 -0.24 51.22
CA TYR A 158 11.50 -0.58 52.36
C TYR A 158 12.24 -1.41 53.43
N LEU A 159 13.11 -2.34 53.01
CA LEU A 159 13.90 -3.14 53.93
C LEU A 159 14.89 -2.30 54.75
N PHE A 160 15.47 -1.25 54.15
CA PHE A 160 16.36 -0.33 54.85
C PHE A 160 15.59 0.60 55.80
N ASP A 161 14.40 1.07 55.41
CA ASP A 161 13.57 1.92 56.27
C ASP A 161 13.01 1.17 57.47
N ALA A 162 12.67 -0.11 57.35
CA ALA A 162 12.19 -0.94 58.47
C ALA A 162 13.26 -1.22 59.55
N LYS A 163 14.55 -1.00 59.24
CA LYS A 163 15.67 -1.21 60.16
C LYS A 163 16.06 0.05 60.95
N ARG A 164 15.59 1.23 60.55
CA ARG A 164 15.82 2.50 61.26
C ARG A 164 14.92 2.58 62.50
#